data_AF-X1QLG8-F1
#
_entry.id   AF-X1QLG8-F1
#
_cell.length_a   1.000
_cell.length_b   1.000
_cell.length_c   1.000
_cell.angle_alpha   90.00
_cell.angle_beta   90.00
_cell.angle_gamma   90.00
#
_symmetry.space_group_name_H-M   'P 1'
#
loop_
_entity.id
_entity.type
_entity.pdbx_description
1 polymer ?
#
loop_
_entity_poly.entity_id
_entity_poly.type
_entity_poly.pdbx_seq_one_letter_code
_entity_poly.pdbx_strand_id
1 'polypeptide(L)'
;MLYKSFRITGEANKTIFDGGLISTVEEPKRLRAILINVSAYHNNTVEGWIETTRILDIPDDICNTSDTSAAITAVISTTKLVRIPIEQDIKPGRIFKIAINCGADVTSIDGSYEYEPIT
;
A
#
# COMPACT_ATOMS: atom_id res chain seq x y z
N MET A 1 9.39 15.52 6.37
CA MET A 1 8.62 14.43 5.73
C MET A 1 9.58 13.50 5.02
N LEU A 2 9.43 12.19 5.21
CA LEU A 2 10.29 11.14 4.68
C LEU A 2 9.45 10.12 3.92
N TYR A 3 10.09 9.38 3.01
CA TYR A 3 9.45 8.35 2.21
C TYR A 3 10.23 7.04 2.27
N LYS A 4 9.50 5.92 2.39
CA LYS A 4 10.06 4.57 2.30
C LYS A 4 9.30 3.79 1.24
N SER A 5 9.96 3.43 0.15
CA SER A 5 9.36 2.63 -0.91
C SER A 5 9.13 1.18 -0.49
N PHE A 6 8.13 0.56 -1.11
CA PHE A 6 7.86 -0.87 -0.99
C PHE A 6 7.30 -1.40 -2.31
N ARG A 7 7.42 -2.71 -2.49
CA ARG A 7 6.82 -3.46 -3.58
C ARG A 7 6.30 -4.78 -3.05
N ILE A 8 5.10 -5.17 -3.48
CA ILE A 8 4.47 -6.45 -3.14
C ILE A 8 4.16 -7.17 -4.45
N THR A 9 4.67 -8.38 -4.59
CA THR A 9 4.24 -9.30 -5.65
C THR A 9 3.12 -10.16 -5.07
N GLY A 10 1.90 -10.00 -5.58
CA GLY A 10 0.77 -10.81 -5.16
C GLY A 10 0.97 -12.29 -5.52
N GLU A 11 0.23 -13.16 -4.85
CA GLU A 11 0.15 -14.59 -5.15
C GLU A 11 -1.31 -15.03 -5.11
N ALA A 12 -1.70 -15.94 -6.01
CA ALA A 12 -3.09 -16.38 -6.10
C ALA A 12 -3.56 -17.05 -4.80
N ASN A 13 -4.77 -16.71 -4.37
CA ASN A 13 -5.45 -17.20 -3.17
C ASN A 13 -4.67 -16.95 -1.86
N LYS A 14 -3.92 -15.84 -1.79
CA LYS A 14 -3.09 -15.49 -0.64
C LYS A 14 -3.11 -14.01 -0.33
N THR A 15 -2.88 -13.71 0.94
CA THR A 15 -2.53 -12.38 1.42
C THR A 15 -1.01 -12.27 1.53
N ILE A 16 -0.41 -11.36 0.76
CA ILE A 16 1.03 -11.10 0.77
C ILE A 16 1.28 -9.73 1.37
N PHE A 17 2.16 -9.68 2.37
CA PHE A 17 2.56 -8.47 3.09
C PHE A 17 3.88 -7.93 2.58
N ASP A 18 4.07 -6.62 2.70
CA ASP A 18 5.37 -6.00 2.52
C ASP A 18 6.27 -6.13 3.77
N GLY A 19 7.45 -5.49 3.69
CA GLY A 19 8.39 -5.39 4.81
C GLY A 19 7.99 -4.42 5.92
N GLY A 20 7.05 -3.50 5.66
CA GLY A 20 6.46 -2.58 6.62
C GLY A 20 7.29 -1.35 7.00
N LEU A 21 6.66 -0.43 7.72
CA LEU A 21 7.27 0.73 8.36
C LEU A 21 7.37 0.50 9.87
N ILE A 22 8.59 0.25 10.35
CA ILE A 22 8.90 0.00 11.77
C ILE A 22 9.17 1.32 12.49
N SER A 23 8.49 1.52 13.61
CA SER A 23 8.73 2.60 14.58
C SER A 23 9.51 2.04 15.75
N THR A 24 10.66 2.62 16.08
CA THR A 24 11.48 2.20 17.24
C THR A 24 11.37 3.23 18.36
N VAL A 25 12.02 2.96 19.50
CA VAL A 25 12.05 3.93 20.62
C VAL A 25 12.92 5.13 20.25
N GLU A 26 14.00 4.89 19.53
CA GLU A 26 14.97 5.88 19.08
C GLU A 26 14.47 6.66 17.85
N GLU A 27 13.63 6.02 17.02
CA GLU A 27 13.03 6.60 15.83
C GLU A 27 11.51 6.38 15.81
N PRO A 28 10.76 7.08 16.68
CA PRO A 28 9.31 7.01 16.66
C PRO A 28 8.78 7.67 15.37
N LYS A 29 7.77 7.05 14.75
CA LYS A 29 7.26 7.47 13.43
C LYS A 29 5.75 7.67 13.44
N ARG A 30 5.30 8.75 12.79
CA ARG A 30 3.90 8.97 12.41
C ARG A 30 3.73 8.70 10.93
N LEU A 31 2.84 7.78 10.60
CA LEU A 31 2.43 7.53 9.22
C LEU A 31 1.43 8.61 8.81
N ARG A 32 1.73 9.36 7.75
CA ARG A 32 0.83 10.37 7.17
C ARG A 32 -0.08 9.72 6.15
N ALA A 33 0.50 9.04 5.18
CA ALA A 33 -0.24 8.41 4.10
C ALA A 33 0.52 7.22 3.50
N ILE A 34 -0.21 6.44 2.70
CA ILE A 34 0.39 5.53 1.74
C ILE A 34 0.15 6.05 0.32
N LEU A 35 1.19 5.96 -0.49
CA LEU A 35 1.15 6.26 -1.91
C LEU A 35 1.17 4.92 -2.64
N ILE A 36 0.19 4.68 -3.50
CA ILE A 36 -0.02 3.33 -4.05
C ILE A 36 -0.43 3.34 -5.52
N ASN A 37 0.11 2.38 -6.26
CA ASN A 37 -0.37 1.95 -7.57
C ASN A 37 -0.48 0.42 -7.61
N VAL A 38 -1.41 -0.08 -8.41
CA VAL A 38 -1.64 -1.51 -8.62
C VAL A 38 -1.29 -1.92 -10.04
N SER A 39 -0.81 -3.15 -10.24
CA SER A 39 -0.37 -3.61 -11.55
C SER A 39 -1.51 -3.92 -12.52
N ALA A 40 -2.71 -4.21 -12.01
CA ALA A 40 -3.92 -4.53 -12.75
C ALA A 40 -5.15 -4.43 -11.82
N TYR A 41 -6.36 -4.48 -12.38
CA TYR A 41 -7.61 -4.52 -11.64
C TYR A 41 -8.22 -5.91 -11.71
N HIS A 42 -8.23 -6.60 -10.58
CA HIS A 42 -8.72 -7.98 -10.48
C HIS A 42 -9.69 -8.15 -9.30
N ASN A 43 -10.24 -7.06 -8.77
CA ASN A 43 -11.12 -7.06 -7.60
C ASN A 43 -10.42 -7.69 -6.37
N ASN A 44 -9.12 -7.48 -6.28
CA ASN A 44 -8.30 -7.87 -5.14
C ASN A 44 -8.38 -6.79 -4.05
N THR A 45 -8.04 -7.14 -2.82
CA THR A 45 -8.14 -6.21 -1.68
C THR A 45 -6.77 -5.70 -1.27
N VAL A 46 -6.59 -4.38 -1.28
CA VAL A 46 -5.44 -3.71 -0.64
C VAL A 46 -5.76 -3.51 0.83
N GLU A 47 -4.88 -4.00 1.69
CA GLU A 47 -5.05 -3.95 3.13
C GLU A 47 -3.92 -3.20 3.83
N GLY A 48 -4.24 -2.55 4.93
CA GLY A 48 -3.28 -1.90 5.81
C GLY A 48 -3.45 -2.38 7.25
N TRP A 49 -2.34 -2.74 7.88
CA TRP A 49 -2.34 -3.46 9.15
C TRP A 49 -1.41 -2.80 10.17
N ILE A 50 -1.88 -2.70 11.41
CA ILE A 50 -1.04 -2.46 12.59
C ILE A 50 -1.14 -3.70 13.45
N GLU A 51 -0.03 -4.43 13.59
CA GLU A 51 -0.01 -5.73 14.27
C GLU A 51 -1.05 -6.68 13.67
N THR A 52 -2.09 -7.04 14.43
CA THR A 52 -3.18 -7.93 14.02
C THR A 52 -4.47 -7.17 13.67
N THR A 53 -4.44 -5.84 13.65
CA THR A 53 -5.62 -5.01 13.37
C THR A 53 -5.54 -4.46 11.96
N ARG A 54 -6.53 -4.83 11.12
CA ARG A 54 -6.72 -4.24 9.80
C ARG A 54 -7.38 -2.87 9.95
N ILE A 55 -6.73 -1.84 9.45
CA ILE A 55 -7.20 -0.45 9.51
C ILE A 55 -7.53 0.15 8.14
N LEU A 56 -7.10 -0.52 7.07
CA LEU A 56 -7.43 -0.19 5.69
C LEU A 56 -7.87 -1.48 4.98
N ASP A 57 -8.96 -1.38 4.23
CA ASP A 57 -9.57 -2.46 3.46
C ASP A 57 -10.27 -1.79 2.27
N ILE A 58 -9.60 -1.78 1.12
CA ILE A 58 -10.09 -1.13 -0.09
C ILE A 58 -9.90 -2.06 -1.29
N PRO A 59 -10.79 -2.01 -2.29
CA PRO A 59 -10.58 -2.73 -3.54
C PRO A 59 -9.41 -2.13 -4.35
N ASP A 60 -8.79 -2.94 -5.20
CA ASP A 60 -7.67 -2.52 -6.05
C ASP A 60 -8.07 -1.52 -7.15
N ASP A 61 -9.33 -1.53 -7.56
CA ASP A 61 -9.89 -0.65 -8.60
C ASP A 61 -10.01 0.84 -8.22
N ILE A 62 -9.94 1.18 -6.93
CA ILE A 62 -9.84 2.59 -6.50
C ILE A 62 -8.41 3.14 -6.60
N CYS A 63 -7.42 2.27 -6.79
CA CYS A 63 -6.03 2.66 -6.99
C CYS A 63 -5.77 2.97 -8.46
N ASN A 64 -4.72 3.73 -8.76
CA ASN A 64 -4.28 3.91 -10.14
C ASN A 64 -3.55 2.66 -10.63
N THR A 65 -3.77 2.29 -11.89
CA THR A 65 -3.03 1.22 -12.57
C THR A 65 -2.22 1.74 -13.76
N SER A 66 -1.16 1.01 -14.11
CA SER A 66 -0.47 1.14 -15.39
C SER A 66 -0.86 0.08 -16.40
N ASP A 67 -1.81 -0.81 -16.08
CA ASP A 67 -2.28 -1.82 -17.01
C ASP A 67 -2.94 -1.18 -18.23
N THR A 68 -2.51 -1.61 -19.42
CA THR A 68 -3.05 -1.19 -20.72
C THR A 68 -3.55 -2.38 -21.53
N SER A 69 -3.49 -3.59 -20.98
CA SER A 69 -3.74 -4.85 -21.70
C SER A 69 -5.14 -4.95 -22.33
N ALA A 70 -6.13 -4.24 -21.80
CA ALA A 70 -7.51 -4.22 -22.29
C ALA A 70 -7.95 -2.86 -22.88
N ALA A 71 -7.05 -1.88 -22.99
CA ALA A 71 -7.43 -0.52 -23.40
C ALA A 71 -7.41 -0.35 -24.94
N ILE A 72 -8.58 -0.08 -25.55
CA ILE A 72 -8.70 0.25 -26.99
C ILE A 72 -7.91 1.53 -27.33
N THR A 73 -7.80 2.44 -26.37
CA THR A 73 -6.91 3.59 -26.39
C THR A 73 -6.18 3.60 -25.05
N ALA A 74 -4.85 3.47 -25.03
CA ALA A 74 -4.07 3.47 -23.79
C ALA A 74 -4.10 4.87 -23.14
N VAL A 75 -5.19 5.19 -22.44
CA VAL A 75 -5.30 6.36 -21.58
C VAL A 75 -4.54 6.07 -20.29
N ILE A 76 -3.27 6.44 -20.29
CA ILE A 76 -2.47 6.44 -19.07
C ILE A 76 -2.90 7.68 -18.28
N SER A 77 -3.38 7.49 -17.05
CA SER A 77 -3.53 8.62 -16.12
C SER A 77 -2.17 9.31 -15.99
N THR A 78 -2.09 10.57 -16.41
CA THR A 78 -0.86 11.38 -16.35
C THR A 78 -0.52 11.78 -14.91
N THR A 79 -1.47 11.63 -13.99
CA THR A 79 -1.31 11.89 -12.55
C THR A 79 -1.52 10.59 -11.77
N LYS A 80 -0.43 9.82 -11.55
CA LYS A 80 -0.47 8.48 -10.93
C LYS A 80 -0.29 8.45 -9.42
N LEU A 81 -0.63 9.53 -8.73
CA LEU A 81 -0.42 9.62 -7.28
C LEU A 81 -1.74 9.42 -6.53
N VAL A 82 -2.08 8.17 -6.20
CA VAL A 82 -3.13 7.92 -5.20
C VAL A 82 -2.49 8.01 -3.83
N ARG A 83 -2.89 9.04 -3.06
CA ARG A 83 -2.46 9.24 -1.67
C ARG A 83 -3.62 8.91 -0.74
N ILE A 84 -3.47 7.85 0.04
CA ILE A 84 -4.48 7.42 1.03
C ILE A 84 -4.02 7.91 2.41
N PRO A 85 -4.72 8.88 3.03
CA PRO A 85 -4.35 9.38 4.35
C PRO A 85 -4.63 8.33 5.43
N ILE A 86 -3.66 8.10 6.31
CA ILE A 86 -3.78 7.24 7.49
C ILE A 86 -3.64 8.06 8.78
N GLU A 87 -2.74 9.04 8.79
CA GLU A 87 -2.56 10.04 9.86
C GLU A 87 -2.45 9.46 11.28
N GLN A 88 -1.67 8.39 11.42
CA GLN A 88 -1.58 7.60 12.65
C GLN A 88 -0.16 7.47 13.18
N ASP A 89 -0.01 7.64 14.49
CA ASP A 89 1.25 7.39 15.20
C ASP A 89 1.48 5.88 15.34
N ILE A 90 2.64 5.39 14.91
CA ILE A 90 3.04 4.00 15.09
C ILE A 90 3.78 3.93 16.42
N LYS A 91 3.19 3.26 17.42
CA LYS A 91 3.81 3.11 18.74
C LYS A 91 5.21 2.50 18.62
N PRO A 92 6.19 2.93 19.43
CA PRO A 92 7.51 2.31 19.46
C PRO A 92 7.44 0.79 19.62
N GLY A 93 8.25 0.08 18.83
CA GLY A 93 8.29 -1.39 18.78
C GLY A 93 7.23 -2.01 17.87
N ARG A 94 6.40 -1.22 17.18
CA ARG A 94 5.35 -1.71 16.28
C ARG A 94 5.67 -1.43 14.82
N ILE A 95 4.95 -2.16 13.96
CA ILE A 95 5.06 -2.04 12.51
C ILE A 95 3.70 -1.80 11.86
N PHE A 96 3.67 -0.87 10.91
CA PHE A 96 2.58 -0.78 9.93
C PHE A 96 2.96 -1.55 8.67
N LYS A 97 2.06 -2.37 8.14
CA LYS A 97 2.29 -3.12 6.90
C LYS A 97 1.18 -2.88 5.89
N ILE A 98 1.54 -2.93 4.62
CA ILE A 98 0.60 -3.04 3.51
C ILE A 98 0.58 -4.48 3.02
N ALA A 99 -0.60 -4.93 2.61
CA ALA A 99 -0.78 -6.22 1.99
C ALA A 99 -1.69 -6.13 0.77
N ILE A 100 -1.56 -7.12 -0.11
CA ILE A 100 -2.57 -7.42 -1.13
C ILE A 100 -3.14 -8.81 -0.82
N ASN A 101 -4.46 -8.90 -0.73
CA ASN A 101 -5.19 -10.15 -0.67
C ASN A 101 -5.75 -10.46 -2.05
N CYS A 102 -5.16 -11.47 -2.71
CA CYS A 102 -5.54 -11.84 -4.06
C CYS A 102 -6.47 -13.04 -4.10
N GLY A 103 -7.46 -12.98 -4.99
CA GLY A 103 -8.25 -14.13 -5.45
C GLY A 103 -7.47 -15.01 -6.42
N ALA A 104 -8.14 -15.50 -7.47
CA ALA A 104 -7.49 -16.33 -8.50
C ALA A 104 -6.52 -15.52 -9.37
N ASP A 105 -6.92 -14.31 -9.75
CA ASP A 105 -6.11 -13.40 -10.56
C ASP A 105 -5.22 -12.54 -9.65
N VAL A 106 -3.97 -12.35 -10.06
CA VAL A 106 -2.93 -11.77 -9.20
C VAL A 106 -2.69 -10.31 -9.54
N THR A 107 -2.70 -9.46 -8.52
CA THR A 107 -2.29 -8.04 -8.60
C THR A 107 -1.05 -7.80 -7.75
N SER A 108 -0.10 -7.02 -8.27
CA SER A 108 1.06 -6.50 -7.52
C SER A 108 0.85 -5.05 -7.13
N ILE A 109 1.52 -4.62 -6.06
CA ILE A 109 1.49 -3.25 -5.56
C ILE A 109 2.88 -2.64 -5.63
N ASP A 110 2.97 -1.41 -6.14
CA ASP A 110 4.13 -0.53 -6.01
C ASP A 110 3.73 0.72 -5.23
N GLY A 111 4.51 1.10 -4.21
CA GLY A 111 4.12 2.20 -3.36
C GLY A 111 5.21 2.78 -2.47
N SER A 112 4.81 3.70 -1.61
CA SER A 112 5.67 4.30 -0.59
C SER A 112 4.89 4.73 0.63
N TYR A 113 5.49 4.54 1.81
CA TYR A 113 5.03 5.17 3.04
C TYR A 113 5.46 6.63 3.06
N GLU A 114 4.52 7.55 3.29
CA GLU A 114 4.80 8.94 3.64
C GLU A 114 4.70 9.09 5.15
N TYR A 115 5.80 9.46 5.80
CA TYR A 115 5.86 9.51 7.25
C TYR A 115 6.72 10.66 7.76
N GLU A 116 6.64 10.92 9.06
CA GLU A 116 7.49 11.85 9.77
C GLU A 116 8.05 11.22 11.05
N PRO A 117 9.28 11.58 11.44
CA PRO A 117 9.76 11.31 12.79
C PRO A 117 8.91 12.10 13.80
N ILE A 118 8.57 11.45 14.90
CA ILE A 118 8.00 12.12 16.08
C ILE A 118 9.20 12.47 16.98
N THR A 119 9.11 13.59 17.70
CA THR A 119 10.13 13.99 18.70
C THR A 119 9.53 13.96 20.08
#